data_AF-A0A2G5L479-F1
#
_entry.id   AF-A0A2G5L479-F1
#
_cell.length_a   1.000
_cell.length_b   1.000
_cell.length_c   1.000
_cell.angle_alpha   90.00
_cell.angle_beta   90.00
_cell.angle_gamma   90.00
#
_symmetry.space_group_name_H-M   'P 1'
#
loop_
_entity.id
_entity.type
_entity.pdbx_description
1 polymer ?
#
loop_
_entity_poly.entity_id
_entity_poly.type
_entity_poly.pdbx_seq_one_letter_code
_entity_poly.pdbx_strand_id
1 'polypeptide(L)' 'MGNCSEYIDLIHDVVDNQSTPAQEEYLRRHLKLCLKCLDELNLEKELKKAIQLKLVNQEVPAGLAESIKNKIQKSSS' A
#
# COMPACT_ATOMS: atom_id res chain seq x y z
N MET A 1 -3.62 25.59 -13.23
CA MET A 1 -2.94 24.79 -12.19
C MET A 1 -3.97 23.87 -11.59
N GLY A 2 -3.92 22.58 -11.91
CA GLY A 2 -4.91 21.59 -11.43
C GLY A 2 -4.82 21.44 -9.91
N ASN A 3 -5.97 21.33 -9.26
CA ASN A 3 -6.03 21.12 -7.82
C ASN A 3 -5.36 19.77 -7.51
N CYS A 4 -4.30 19.76 -6.70
CA CYS A 4 -3.54 18.53 -6.40
C CYS A 4 -4.30 17.61 -5.43
N SER A 5 -5.37 18.10 -4.81
CA SER A 5 -6.11 17.40 -3.75
C SER A 5 -6.67 16.04 -4.20
N GLU A 6 -7.24 15.97 -5.42
CA GLU A 6 -7.76 14.73 -6.00
C GLU A 6 -6.67 13.66 -6.24
N TYR A 7 -5.41 14.09 -6.39
CA TYR A 7 -4.27 13.18 -6.57
C TYR A 7 -3.72 12.67 -5.23
N ILE A 8 -3.97 13.37 -4.13
CA ILE A 8 -3.56 12.91 -2.80
C ILE A 8 -4.35 11.66 -2.39
N ASP A 9 -5.68 11.68 -2.56
CA ASP A 9 -6.50 10.48 -2.33
C ASP A 9 -6.07 9.32 -3.23
N LEU A 10 -5.78 9.60 -4.50
CA LEU A 10 -5.30 8.60 -5.44
C LEU A 10 -3.90 8.04 -5.06
N ILE A 11 -3.02 8.87 -4.49
CA ILE A 11 -1.72 8.44 -3.99
C ILE A 11 -1.89 7.42 -2.87
N HIS A 12 -2.78 7.67 -1.91
CA HIS A 12 -3.04 6.73 -0.82
C HIS A 12 -3.57 5.39 -1.34
N ASP A 13 -4.52 5.44 -2.28
CA ASP A 13 -5.14 4.26 -2.90
C ASP A 13 -4.11 3.42 -3.68
N VAL A 14 -3.20 4.07 -4.41
CA VAL A 14 -2.08 3.42 -5.11
C VAL A 14 -1.07 2.82 -4.12
N VAL A 15 -0.72 3.54 -3.06
CA VAL A 15 0.20 3.04 -2.02
C VAL A 15 -0.40 1.85 -1.30
N ASP A 16 -1.73 1.80 -1.12
CA ASP A 16 -2.42 0.68 -0.49
C ASP A 16 -2.69 -0.52 -1.41
N ASN A 17 -2.45 -0.39 -2.72
CA ASN A 17 -2.84 -1.36 -3.76
C ASN A 17 -4.37 -1.51 -3.89
N GLN A 18 -5.12 -0.44 -3.60
CA GLN A 18 -6.58 -0.36 -3.77
C GLN A 18 -6.99 0.24 -5.12
N SER A 19 -6.01 0.73 -5.89
CA SER A 19 -6.23 1.38 -7.18
C SER A 19 -6.33 0.43 -8.37
N THR A 20 -7.13 0.83 -9.36
CA THR A 20 -7.14 0.18 -10.67
C THR A 20 -5.93 0.57 -11.53
N PRO A 21 -5.53 -0.25 -12.52
CA PRO A 21 -4.42 0.10 -13.42
C PRO A 21 -4.67 1.39 -14.22
N ALA A 22 -5.93 1.72 -14.50
CA ALA A 22 -6.29 2.98 -15.17
C ALA A 22 -6.03 4.19 -14.26
N GLN A 23 -6.32 4.07 -12.96
CA GLN A 23 -6.03 5.09 -11.95
C GLN A 23 -4.52 5.29 -11.76
N GLU A 24 -3.74 4.20 -11.73
CA GLU A 24 -2.29 4.27 -11.65
C GLU A 24 -1.68 5.01 -12.84
N GLU A 25 -2.16 4.74 -14.06
CA GLU A 25 -1.70 5.43 -15.25
C GLU A 25 -2.10 6.92 -15.24
N TYR A 26 -3.31 7.24 -14.78
CA TYR A 26 -3.77 8.61 -14.60
C TYR A 26 -2.88 9.39 -13.62
N LEU A 27 -2.59 8.80 -12.45
CA LEU A 27 -1.66 9.38 -11.48
C LEU A 27 -0.27 9.55 -12.10
N ARG A 28 0.25 8.53 -12.79
CA ARG A 28 1.58 8.57 -13.43
C ARG A 28 1.73 9.71 -14.43
N ARG A 29 0.66 10.06 -15.15
CA ARG A 29 0.65 11.21 -16.08
C ARG A 29 0.77 12.54 -15.32
N HIS A 30 0.05 12.68 -14.20
CA HIS A 30 0.13 13.86 -13.35
C HIS A 30 1.50 14.04 -12.69
N LEU A 31 2.08 12.95 -12.16
CA LEU A 31 3.39 12.96 -11.49
C LEU A 31 4.54 13.44 -12.40
N LYS A 32 4.41 13.28 -13.72
CA LYS A 32 5.39 13.83 -14.68
C LYS A 32 5.39 15.36 -14.74
N LEU A 33 4.29 15.99 -14.32
CA LEU A 33 4.06 17.43 -14.42
C LEU A 33 4.02 18.12 -13.06
N CYS A 34 3.88 17.36 -11.97
CA CYS A 34 3.73 17.87 -10.61
C CYS A 34 4.75 17.24 -9.66
N LEU A 35 5.83 17.97 -9.37
CA LEU A 35 6.85 17.55 -8.42
C LEU A 35 6.30 17.42 -6.99
N LYS A 36 5.31 18.24 -6.62
CA LYS A 36 4.68 18.17 -5.29
C LYS A 36 4.04 16.80 -5.06
N CYS A 37 3.17 16.35 -5.96
CA CYS A 37 2.52 15.04 -5.84
C CYS A 37 3.51 13.89 -5.95
N LEU A 38 4.63 14.07 -6.67
CA LEU A 38 5.71 13.09 -6.70
C LEU A 38 6.40 12.95 -5.35
N ASP A 39 6.66 14.07 -4.68
CA ASP A 39 7.25 14.07 -3.33
C ASP A 39 6.32 13.39 -2.32
N GLU A 40 5.03 13.74 -2.32
CA GLU A 40 4.00 13.11 -1.46
C GLU A 40 3.92 11.59 -1.69
N LEU A 41 3.91 11.13 -2.95
CA LEU A 41 3.91 9.69 -3.25
C LEU A 41 5.15 8.98 -2.69
N ASN A 42 6.32 9.60 -2.79
CA ASN A 42 7.55 9.01 -2.27
C ASN A 42 7.53 8.97 -0.74
N LEU A 43 7.05 10.03 -0.09
CA LEU A 43 6.88 10.09 1.36
C LEU A 43 5.98 8.96 1.85
N GLU A 44 4.80 8.79 1.25
CA GLU A 44 3.84 7.75 1.64
C GLU A 44 4.41 6.33 1.44
N LYS A 45 5.18 6.11 0.37
CA LYS A 45 5.87 4.82 0.15
C LYS A 45 6.92 4.54 1.21
N GLU A 46 7.73 5.53 1.56
CA GLU A 46 8.76 5.38 2.58
C GLU A 46 8.13 5.18 3.97
N LEU A 47 7.02 5.86 4.27
CA LEU A 47 6.25 5.65 5.49
C LEU A 47 5.70 4.22 5.57
N LYS A 48 5.03 3.75 4.50
CA LYS A 48 4.52 2.37 4.43
C LYS A 48 5.63 1.35 4.61
N LYS A 49 6.79 1.58 3.98
CA LYS A 49 7.98 0.74 4.13
C LYS A 49 8.51 0.74 5.56
N ALA A 50 8.60 1.91 6.21
CA ALA A 50 9.04 2.01 7.60
C ALA A 50 8.10 1.25 8.56
N ILE A 51 6.78 1.33 8.34
CA ILE A 51 5.78 0.57 9.10
C ILE A 51 5.95 -0.93 8.87
N GLN A 52 6.09 -1.37 7.61
CA GLN A 52 6.35 -2.77 7.26
C GLN A 52 7.61 -3.30 7.94
N LEU A 53 8.71 -2.54 7.96
CA LEU A 53 9.95 -2.93 8.64
C LEU A 53 9.77 -3.10 10.16
N LYS A 54 8.95 -2.26 10.79
CA LYS A 54 8.60 -2.44 12.21
C LYS A 54 7.74 -3.67 12.47
N LEU A 55 6.81 -3.99 11.56
CA LEU A 55 5.97 -5.19 11.66
C LEU A 55 6.77 -6.49 11.42
N VAL A 56 7.72 -6.48 10.49
CA VAL A 56 8.58 -7.64 10.19
C VAL A 56 9.57 -7.95 11.31
N ASN A 57 9.94 -6.96 12.14
CA ASN A 57 10.73 -7.19 13.35
C ASN A 57 9.92 -7.77 14.51
N GLN A 58 8.63 -8.04 14.34
CA GLN A 58 7.89 -8.88 15.28
C GLN A 58 7.96 -10.33 14.85
N GLU A 59 8.51 -11.15 15.74
CA GLU A 59 8.46 -12.60 15.65
C GLU A 59 6.99 -13.00 15.56
N VAL A 60 6.59 -13.62 14.45
CA VAL A 60 5.25 -14.20 14.34
C VAL A 60 5.12 -15.22 15.47
N PRO A 61 4.08 -15.14 16.33
CA PRO A 61 3.98 -16.03 17.49
C PRO A 61 4.07 -17.48 17.04
N ALA A 62 4.99 -18.23 17.67
CA ALA A 62 5.20 -19.64 17.40
C ALA A 62 3.86 -20.39 17.54
N GLY A 63 3.43 -21.07 16.47
CA GLY A 63 2.15 -21.78 16.42
C GLY A 63 0.99 -21.03 15.76
N LEU A 64 1.15 -19.75 15.38
CA LEU A 64 0.12 -19.04 14.58
C LEU A 64 -0.04 -19.68 13.20
N ALA A 65 1.08 -19.97 12.52
CA ALA A 65 1.06 -20.64 11.23
C ALA A 65 0.42 -22.05 11.30
N GLU A 66 0.72 -22.82 12.35
CA GLU A 66 0.10 -24.12 12.61
C GLU A 66 -1.40 -24.01 12.93
N SER A 67 -1.80 -22.98 13.68
CA SER A 67 -3.22 -22.72 13.99
C SER A 67 -4.01 -22.32 12.76
N ILE A 68 -3.42 -21.50 11.89
CA ILE A 68 -4.00 -21.12 10.59
C ILE A 68 -4.14 -22.37 9.71
N LYS A 69 -3.08 -23.18 9.58
CA LYS A 69 -3.09 -24.43 8.80
C LYS A 69 -4.17 -25.41 9.29
N ASN A 70 -4.27 -25.62 10.60
CA ASN A 70 -5.28 -26.50 11.19
C ASN A 70 -6.71 -26.00 10.92
N LYS A 71 -6.96 -24.69 11.00
CA LYS A 71 -8.29 -24.13 10.71
C LYS A 71 -8.68 -24.28 9.24
N ILE A 72 -7.75 -24.06 8.31
CA ILE A 72 -8.01 -24.22 6.88
C ILE A 72 -8.34 -25.68 6.56
N GLN A 73 -7.58 -26.63 7.11
CA GLN A 73 -7.81 -28.07 6.92
C GLN A 73 -9.15 -28.55 7.51
N LYS A 74 -9.57 -27.99 8.65
CA LYS A 74 -10.88 -28.30 9.26
C LYS A 74 -12.08 -27.73 8.52
N SER A 75 -11.90 -26.69 7.71
CA SER A 75 -13.00 -26.04 6.99
C SER A 75 -13.26 -26.66 5.60
N SER A 76 -12.48 -27.66 5.21
CA SER A 76 -12.58 -28.42 3.95
C SER A 76 -13.08 -29.86 4.14
N SER A 77 -13.78 -30.15 5.25
CA SER A 77 -14.45 -31.43 5.52
C SER A 77 -15.95 -31.23 5.73
#